data_AF-A0A3D5PH40-F1
#
_entry.id   AF-A0A3D5PH40-F1
#
_cell.length_a   1.000
_cell.length_b   1.000
_cell.length_c   1.000
_cell.angle_alpha   90.00
_cell.angle_beta   90.00
_cell.angle_gamma   90.00
#
_symmetry.space_group_name_H-M   'P 1'
#
loop_
_entity.id
_entity.type
_entity.pdbx_description
1 polymer ?
#
loop_
_entity_poly.entity_id
_entity_poly.type
_entity_poly.pdbx_seq_one_letter_code
_entity_poly.pdbx_strand_id
1 'polypeptide(L)'
;MAGTGSYLKKHTEALVKDVGIEAACELTGKSKATLGRYYSDNEEHADRFMPVDAVAALEEAASYPHVTAALAELKGISLSFEERRKNSDDKGGVN
;
A
#
# COMPACT_ATOMS: atom_id res chain seq x y z
N MET A 1 -2.38 -22.52 8.64
CA MET A 1 -1.77 -21.76 7.52
C MET A 1 -2.38 -20.38 7.55
N ALA A 2 -1.58 -19.32 7.72
CA ALA A 2 -2.09 -17.97 7.61
C ALA A 2 -2.65 -17.80 6.18
N GLY A 3 -3.97 -17.63 6.05
CA GLY A 3 -4.63 -17.56 4.74
C GLY A 3 -4.20 -16.30 3.96
N THR A 4 -4.39 -16.32 2.65
CA THR A 4 -4.07 -15.20 1.74
C THR A 4 -4.61 -13.84 2.24
N GLY A 5 -5.78 -13.83 2.89
CA GLY A 5 -6.34 -12.62 3.50
C GLY A 5 -5.45 -12.00 4.58
N SER A 6 -4.97 -12.78 5.55
CA SER A 6 -4.09 -12.29 6.62
C SER A 6 -2.74 -11.77 6.07
N TYR A 7 -2.25 -12.37 4.99
CA TYR A 7 -1.03 -11.92 4.33
C TYR A 7 -1.23 -10.55 3.67
N LEU A 8 -2.32 -10.38 2.91
CA LEU A 8 -2.67 -9.08 2.30
C LEU A 8 -2.98 -8.00 3.34
N LYS A 9 -3.60 -8.37 4.47
CA LYS A 9 -3.88 -7.43 5.58
C LYS A 9 -2.59 -6.90 6.20
N LYS A 10 -1.59 -7.77 6.46
CA LYS A 10 -0.27 -7.33 6.95
C LYS A 10 0.43 -6.36 6.01
N HIS A 11 0.39 -6.61 4.71
CA HIS A 11 0.97 -5.69 3.71
C HIS A 11 0.19 -4.39 3.58
N THR A 12 -1.13 -4.43 3.76
CA THR A 12 -1.97 -3.22 3.86
C THR A 12 -1.61 -2.39 5.10
N GLU A 13 -1.35 -3.04 6.24
CA GLU A 13 -0.88 -2.35 7.46
C GLU A 13 0.49 -1.71 7.24
N ALA A 14 1.43 -2.43 6.62
CA ALA A 14 2.76 -1.93 6.29
C ALA A 14 2.68 -0.71 5.36
N LEU A 15 1.83 -0.76 4.33
CA LEU A 15 1.56 0.35 3.44
C LEU A 15 1.10 1.61 4.20
N VAL A 16 0.11 1.47 5.08
CA VAL A 16 -0.41 2.59 5.88
C VAL A 16 0.66 3.13 6.85
N LYS A 17 1.54 2.28 7.39
CA LYS A 17 2.64 2.70 8.26
C LYS A 17 3.74 3.45 7.49
N ASP A 18 4.05 3.01 6.27
CA ASP A 18 5.06 3.64 5.40
C ASP A 18 4.61 5.05 4.97
N VAL A 19 3.34 5.20 4.58
CA VAL A 19 2.75 6.51 4.22
C VAL A 19 2.50 7.40 5.45
N GLY A 20 2.15 6.79 6.58
CA GLY A 20 1.71 7.50 7.78
C GLY A 20 0.18 7.67 7.84
N ILE A 21 -0.41 7.47 9.02
CA ILE A 21 -1.87 7.36 9.18
C ILE A 21 -2.65 8.64 8.82
N GLU A 22 -2.08 9.82 9.07
CA GLU A 22 -2.74 11.10 8.77
C GLU A 22 -2.76 11.37 7.26
N ALA A 23 -1.59 11.26 6.60
CA ALA A 23 -1.49 11.35 5.15
C ALA A 23 -2.34 10.29 4.45
N ALA A 24 -2.38 9.07 4.97
CA ALA A 24 -3.22 8.01 4.43
C ALA A 24 -4.73 8.34 4.51
N CYS A 25 -5.17 9.01 5.59
CA CYS A 25 -6.56 9.47 5.70
C CYS A 25 -6.88 10.53 4.65
N GLU A 26 -5.96 11.47 4.42
CA GLU A 26 -6.10 12.54 3.43
C GLU A 26 -6.16 11.98 2.00
N LEU A 27 -5.17 11.16 1.61
CA LEU A 27 -5.06 10.59 0.27
C LEU A 27 -6.25 9.69 -0.10
N THR A 28 -6.80 8.95 0.86
CA THR A 28 -7.89 8.00 0.60
C THR A 28 -9.28 8.57 0.88
N GLY A 29 -9.37 9.74 1.52
CA GLY A 29 -10.63 10.28 2.03
C GLY A 29 -11.33 9.37 3.06
N LYS A 30 -10.62 8.42 3.67
CA LYS A 30 -11.16 7.49 4.68
C LYS A 30 -10.73 7.90 6.07
N SER A 31 -11.56 7.62 7.07
CA SER A 31 -11.19 7.85 8.47
C SER A 31 -10.14 6.83 8.94
N LYS A 32 -9.38 7.20 9.98
CA LYS A 32 -8.44 6.31 10.67
C LYS A 32 -9.08 4.98 11.09
N ALA A 33 -10.30 5.04 11.61
CA ALA A 33 -11.05 3.84 12.00
C ALA A 33 -11.37 2.94 10.80
N THR A 34 -11.70 3.53 9.64
CA THR A 34 -11.95 2.77 8.42
C THR A 34 -10.67 2.11 7.90
N LEU A 35 -9.54 2.85 7.85
CA LEU A 35 -8.25 2.28 7.46
C LEU A 35 -7.83 1.14 8.38
N GLY A 36 -7.98 1.31 9.70
CA GLY A 36 -7.69 0.28 10.70
C GLY A 36 -8.46 -1.03 10.49
N ARG A 37 -9.69 -0.97 9.97
CA ARG A 37 -10.51 -2.16 9.70
C ARG A 37 -10.03 -2.94 8.48
N TYR A 38 -9.46 -2.27 7.48
CA TYR A 38 -8.99 -2.93 6.27
C TYR A 38 -7.86 -3.92 6.54
N TYR A 39 -6.96 -3.61 7.46
CA TYR A 39 -5.85 -4.49 7.84
C TYR A 39 -6.07 -5.20 9.19
N SER A 40 -7.26 -5.13 9.78
CA SER A 40 -7.58 -5.84 11.02
C SER A 40 -7.80 -7.34 10.76
N ASP A 41 -7.15 -8.17 11.58
CA ASP A 41 -7.33 -9.64 11.60
C ASP A 41 -8.54 -10.09 12.44
N ASN A 42 -9.33 -9.16 13.01
CA ASN A 42 -10.54 -9.52 13.75
C ASN A 42 -11.58 -10.18 12.82
N GLU A 43 -12.29 -11.20 13.33
CA GLU A 43 -13.28 -11.96 12.54
C GLU A 43 -14.37 -11.06 11.94
N GLU A 44 -14.81 -10.01 12.64
CA GLU A 44 -15.79 -9.02 12.15
C GLU A 44 -15.31 -8.26 10.90
N HIS A 45 -14.01 -8.27 10.62
CA HIS A 45 -13.37 -7.54 9.53
C HIS A 45 -12.57 -8.44 8.60
N ALA A 46 -12.69 -9.76 8.74
CA ALA A 46 -11.92 -10.73 7.95
C ALA A 46 -12.09 -10.51 6.43
N ASP A 47 -13.32 -10.21 5.99
CA ASP A 47 -13.65 -9.99 4.58
C ASP A 47 -13.58 -8.52 4.13
N ARG A 48 -13.16 -7.62 5.03
CA ARG A 48 -12.99 -6.20 4.71
C ARG A 48 -11.55 -5.94 4.31
N PHE A 49 -11.34 -5.65 3.05
CA PHE A 49 -10.05 -5.28 2.48
C PHE A 49 -10.05 -3.83 2.00
N MET A 50 -8.85 -3.25 1.90
CA MET A 50 -8.70 -1.92 1.32
C MET A 50 -9.11 -1.96 -0.15
N PRO A 51 -9.94 -1.01 -0.63
CA PRO A 51 -10.31 -0.98 -2.03
C PRO A 51 -9.09 -0.60 -2.89
N VAL A 52 -9.05 -1.09 -4.13
CA VAL A 52 -7.87 -1.03 -5.00
C VAL A 52 -7.46 0.40 -5.35
N ASP A 53 -8.43 1.31 -5.46
CA ASP A 53 -8.19 2.75 -5.66
C ASP A 53 -7.42 3.38 -4.48
N ALA A 54 -7.81 3.04 -3.25
CA ALA A 54 -7.10 3.49 -2.06
C ALA A 54 -5.69 2.87 -1.97
N VAL A 55 -5.52 1.61 -2.34
CA VAL A 55 -4.20 0.98 -2.41
C VAL A 55 -3.31 1.75 -3.39
N ALA A 56 -3.81 2.03 -4.60
CA ALA A 56 -3.03 2.75 -5.62
C ALA A 56 -2.62 4.15 -5.15
N ALA A 57 -3.54 4.89 -4.53
CA ALA A 57 -3.26 6.23 -3.99
C ALA A 57 -2.19 6.20 -2.88
N LEU A 58 -2.22 5.19 -2.01
CA LEU A 58 -1.21 5.04 -0.96
C LEU A 58 0.13 4.56 -1.51
N GLU A 59 0.15 3.62 -2.45
CA GLU A 59 1.39 3.11 -3.04
C GLU A 59 2.13 4.17 -3.87
N GLU A 60 1.41 5.15 -4.44
CA GLU A 60 2.02 6.31 -5.10
C GLU A 60 2.80 7.21 -4.12
N ALA A 61 2.33 7.31 -2.88
CA ALA A 61 2.99 8.08 -1.80
C ALA A 61 3.99 7.25 -0.98
N ALA A 62 3.95 5.92 -1.09
CA ALA A 62 4.77 5.00 -0.33
C ALA A 62 6.21 4.92 -0.85
N SER A 63 7.13 4.47 0.00
CA SER A 63 8.51 4.22 -0.42
C SER A 63 8.66 2.90 -1.20
N TYR A 64 7.68 2.01 -1.07
CA TYR A 64 7.62 0.66 -1.63
C TYR A 64 6.17 0.24 -1.91
N PRO A 65 5.85 -0.48 -3.01
CA PRO A 65 4.47 -0.88 -3.29
C PRO A 65 4.13 -2.20 -2.58
N HIS A 66 3.85 -2.10 -1.27
CA HIS A 66 3.66 -3.23 -0.36
C HIS A 66 2.60 -4.24 -0.83
N VAL A 67 1.44 -3.78 -1.28
CA VAL A 67 0.32 -4.66 -1.66
C VAL A 67 0.54 -5.22 -3.06
N THR A 68 1.03 -4.42 -4.01
CA THR A 68 1.38 -4.90 -5.35
C THR A 68 2.49 -5.96 -5.29
N ALA A 69 3.50 -5.77 -4.43
CA ALA A 69 4.53 -6.77 -4.17
C ALA A 69 3.97 -8.06 -3.57
N ALA A 70 3.08 -7.95 -2.58
CA ALA A 70 2.40 -9.09 -2.00
C ALA A 70 1.61 -9.90 -3.05
N LEU A 71 0.89 -9.22 -3.94
CA LEU A 71 0.15 -9.86 -5.03
C LEU A 71 1.08 -10.55 -6.04
N ALA A 72 2.22 -9.94 -6.37
CA ALA A 72 3.22 -10.53 -7.24
C ALA A 72 3.81 -11.80 -6.62
N GLU A 73 4.18 -11.76 -5.33
CA GLU A 73 4.70 -12.93 -4.59
C GLU A 73 3.70 -14.08 -4.57
N LEU A 74 2.42 -13.80 -4.30
CA LEU A 74 1.34 -14.81 -4.34
C LEU A 74 1.14 -15.46 -5.70
N LYS A 75 1.61 -14.81 -6.78
CA LYS A 75 1.57 -15.34 -8.14
C LYS A 75 2.91 -15.88 -8.62
N GLY A 76 3.94 -15.87 -7.79
CA GLY A 76 5.30 -16.26 -8.18
C GLY A 76 5.91 -15.33 -9.24
N ILE A 77 5.48 -14.07 -9.27
CA ILE A 77 5.95 -13.05 -10.20
C ILE A 77 7.01 -12.20 -9.48
N SER A 78 8.10 -11.88 -10.18
CA SER A 78 9.10 -10.92 -9.70
C SER A 78 8.76 -9.50 -10.17
N LEU A 79 8.82 -8.52 -9.27
CA LEU A 79 8.73 -7.10 -9.63
C LEU A 79 10.13 -6.55 -9.88
N SER A 80 10.30 -5.88 -11.01
CA SER A 80 11.50 -5.07 -11.30
C SER A 80 11.14 -3.61 -11.19
N PHE A 81 11.87 -2.86 -10.37
CA PHE A 81 11.70 -1.42 -10.23
C PHE A 81 12.62 -0.71 -11.22
N GLU A 82 12.07 0.07 -12.15
CA GLU A 82 12.88 1.07 -12.84
C GLU A 82 13.08 2.24 -11.89
N GLU A 83 14.34 2.62 -11.65
CA GLU A 83 14.78 3.65 -10.70
C GLU A 83 14.21 5.06 -10.96
N ARG A 84 13.46 5.26 -12.05
CA ARG A 84 12.78 6.52 -12.37
C ARG A 84 11.52 6.66 -11.51
N ARG A 85 11.72 7.03 -10.24
CA ARG A 85 10.69 7.73 -9.48
C ARG A 85 10.33 8.99 -10.27
N LYS A 86 9.05 9.14 -10.61
CA LYS A 86 8.49 10.24 -11.41
C LYS A 86 8.52 11.62 -10.69
N ASN A 87 9.39 11.77 -9.68
CA ASN A 87 9.51 12.99 -8.90
C ASN A 87 10.97 13.38 -8.55
N SER A 88 11.96 12.87 -9.31
CA SER A 88 13.22 13.61 -9.41
C SER A 88 13.06 14.63 -10.52
N ASP A 89 12.73 15.87 -10.14
CA ASP A 89 12.99 17.05 -10.95
C ASP A 89 14.48 17.04 -11.32
N ASP A 90 14.83 16.44 -12.46
CA ASP A 90 16.12 16.61 -13.10
C ASP A 90 16.14 18.03 -13.65
N LYS A 91 16.33 19.00 -12.74
CA LYS A 91 16.66 20.37 -13.13
C LYS A 91 18.04 20.31 -13.75
N GLY A 92 18.03 20.19 -15.07
CA GLY A 92 19.19 20.12 -15.93
C GLY A 92 20.25 21.13 -15.54
N GLY A 93 21.47 20.63 -15.40
CA GLY A 93 22.66 21.45 -15.35
C GLY A 93 22.77 22.25 -16.65
N VAL A 94 22.82 23.57 -16.52
CA VAL A 94 23.33 24.45 -17.57
C VAL A 94 24.72 24.91 -17.14
N ASN A 95 25.71 24.53 -17.96
CA ASN A 95 27.04 25.13 -17.93
C ASN A 95 27.01 26.47 -18.66
#